data_AF-A0A819JJR1-F1
#
_entry.id   AF-A0A819JJR1-F1
#
_cell.length_a   1.000
_cell.length_b   1.000
_cell.length_c   1.000
_cell.angle_alpha   90.00
_cell.angle_beta   90.00
_cell.angle_gamma   90.00
#
_symmetry.space_group_name_H-M   'P 1'
#
loop_
_entity.id
_entity.type
_entity.pdbx_description
1 polymer ?
#
loop_
_entity_poly.entity_id
_entity_poly.type
_entity_poly.pdbx_seq_one_letter_code
_entity_poly.pdbx_strand_id
1 'polypeptide(L)' 'YHDHETNPDLIDAKCLRQQMKQRVINELTPIGMIYEEEMAKTPLSDSATATFPTNQVLYQTFAKLRQKHLPALP' A
#
# COMPACT_ATOMS: atom_id res chain seq x y z
N TYR A 1 -26.66 16.12 9.38
CA TYR A 1 -26.50 14.80 8.77
C TYR A 1 -25.02 14.67 8.47
N HIS A 2 -24.25 13.97 9.30
CA HIS A 2 -22.85 13.69 9.01
C HIS A 2 -22.86 12.38 8.24
N ASP A 3 -22.74 12.47 6.92
CA ASP A 3 -22.46 11.32 6.05
C ASP A 3 -21.09 10.74 6.45
N HIS A 4 -21.11 9.91 7.48
CA HIS A 4 -20.12 8.86 7.67
C HIS A 4 -20.51 7.71 6.74
N GLU A 5 -20.66 7.98 5.44
CA GLU A 5 -20.55 6.92 4.44
C GLU A 5 -19.12 6.41 4.56
N THR A 6 -19.00 5.37 5.37
CA THR A 6 -17.74 4.70 5.60
C THR A 6 -17.56 3.85 4.36
N ASN A 7 -17.11 4.49 3.28
CA ASN A 7 -16.99 3.83 1.99
C ASN A 7 -16.05 2.61 2.20
N PRO A 8 -16.58 1.39 2.13
CA PRO A 8 -15.83 0.18 2.50
C PRO A 8 -14.55 0.07 1.67
N ASP A 9 -14.62 0.49 0.40
CA ASP A 9 -13.45 0.56 -0.49
C ASP A 9 -12.34 1.47 0.04
N LEU A 10 -12.67 2.60 0.69
CA LEU A 10 -11.68 3.49 1.29
C LEU A 10 -11.04 2.88 2.53
N ILE A 11 -11.79 2.10 3.30
CA ILE A 11 -11.26 1.36 4.45
C ILE A 11 -10.30 0.29 3.96
N ASP A 12 -10.72 -0.50 2.97
CA ASP A 12 -9.94 -1.61 2.42
C ASP A 12 -8.66 -1.09 1.74
N ALA A 13 -8.75 -0.02 0.95
CA ALA A 13 -7.58 0.62 0.37
C ALA A 13 -6.61 1.15 1.44
N LYS A 14 -7.12 1.71 2.54
CA LYS A 14 -6.28 2.16 3.66
C LYS A 14 -5.61 0.99 4.37
N CYS A 15 -6.34 -0.09 4.58
CA CYS A 15 -5.85 -1.32 5.20
C CYS A 15 -4.73 -1.94 4.33
N LEU A 16 -4.99 -2.11 3.03
CA LEU A 16 -4.03 -2.58 2.03
C LEU A 16 -2.74 -1.75 2.08
N ARG A 17 -2.87 -0.42 2.03
CA ARG A 17 -1.70 0.47 2.09
C ARG A 17 -0.88 0.26 3.37
N GLN A 18 -1.53 0.04 4.51
CA GLN A 18 -0.83 -0.21 5.77
C GLN A 18 -0.13 -1.57 5.77
N GLN A 19 -0.76 -2.62 5.25
CA GLN A 19 -0.16 -3.95 5.13
C GLN A 19 1.09 -3.90 4.23
N MET A 20 0.97 -3.33 3.04
CA MET A 20 2.10 -3.13 2.13
C MET A 20 3.22 -2.33 2.78
N LYS A 21 2.88 -1.26 3.52
CA LYS A 21 3.85 -0.43 4.24
C LYS A 21 4.67 -1.25 5.24
N GLN A 22 4.00 -2.08 6.04
CA GLN A 22 4.63 -2.96 7.02
C GLN A 22 5.55 -3.97 6.33
N ARG A 23 5.06 -4.63 5.27
CA ARG A 23 5.85 -5.59 4.50
C ARG A 23 7.09 -4.96 3.86
N VAL A 24 6.97 -3.77 3.26
CA VAL A 24 8.13 -3.09 2.65
C VAL A 24 9.20 -2.69 3.68
N ILE A 25 8.80 -2.38 4.92
CA ILE A 25 9.76 -2.07 5.99
C ILE A 25 10.43 -3.36 6.50
N ASN A 26 9.66 -4.42 6.69
CA ASN A 26 10.14 -5.63 7.38
C ASN A 26 10.77 -6.66 6.43
N GLU A 27 10.37 -6.68 5.17
CA GLU A 27 10.82 -7.64 4.17
C GLU A 27 11.76 -6.98 3.16
N LEU A 28 12.73 -7.77 2.67
CA LEU A 28 13.57 -7.39 1.53
C LEU A 28 12.88 -7.65 0.18
N THR A 29 11.66 -8.18 0.20
CA THR A 29 10.84 -8.46 -0.98
C THR A 29 10.70 -7.20 -1.84
N PRO A 30 10.86 -7.29 -3.17
CA PRO A 30 10.67 -6.15 -4.06
C PRO A 30 9.28 -5.53 -3.89
N ILE A 31 9.23 -4.19 -3.82
CA ILE A 31 7.98 -3.44 -3.61
C ILE A 31 6.94 -3.77 -4.71
N GLY A 32 7.39 -4.00 -5.94
CA GLY A 32 6.54 -4.43 -7.05
C GLY A 32 5.84 -5.76 -6.76
N MET A 33 6.55 -6.75 -6.23
CA MET A 33 5.96 -8.05 -5.86
C MET A 33 5.00 -7.91 -4.67
N ILE A 34 5.36 -7.13 -3.65
CA ILE A 34 4.44 -6.83 -2.53
C ILE A 34 3.16 -6.17 -3.08
N TYR A 35 3.26 -5.29 -4.08
CA TYR A 35 2.08 -4.68 -4.70
C TYR A 35 1.20 -5.70 -5.41
N GLU A 36 1.77 -6.54 -6.26
CA GLU A 36 0.99 -7.56 -6.98
C GLU A 36 0.35 -8.56 -6.02
N GLU A 37 1.07 -9.03 -5.01
CA GLU A 37 0.56 -9.97 -4.01
C GLU A 37 -0.59 -9.37 -3.20
N GLU A 38 -0.44 -8.14 -2.72
CA GLU A 38 -1.43 -7.53 -1.82
C GLU A 38 -2.66 -7.02 -2.60
N MET A 39 -2.48 -6.58 -3.86
CA MET A 39 -3.58 -6.28 -4.78
C MET A 39 -4.35 -7.55 -5.16
N ALA A 40 -3.67 -8.69 -5.36
CA ALA A 40 -4.34 -9.95 -5.66
C ALA A 40 -5.12 -10.53 -4.47
N LYS A 41 -4.68 -10.24 -3.24
CA LYS A 41 -5.36 -10.68 -2.00
C LYS A 41 -6.53 -9.78 -1.61
N THR A 42 -6.51 -8.51 -1.99
CA THR A 42 -7.52 -7.54 -1.58
C THR A 42 -8.57 -7.39 -2.66
N PRO A 43 -9.84 -7.79 -2.42
CA PRO A 43 -10.92 -7.60 -3.37
C PRO A 43 -11.36 -6.13 -3.37
N LEU A 44 -10.56 -5.26 -3.97
CA LEU A 44 -10.91 -3.86 -4.20
C LEU A 44 -11.84 -3.74 -5.40
N SER A 45 -12.87 -2.90 -5.29
CA SER A 45 -13.69 -2.53 -6.43
C SER A 45 -12.87 -1.80 -7.49
N ASP A 46 -13.27 -1.82 -8.77
CA ASP A 46 -12.56 -1.11 -9.85
C ASP A 46 -12.38 0.37 -9.57
N SER A 47 -13.39 1.01 -8.95
CA SER A 47 -13.33 2.41 -8.51
C SER A 47 -12.25 2.64 -7.44
N ALA A 48 -12.14 1.72 -6.48
CA ALA A 48 -11.13 1.76 -5.43
C ALA A 48 -9.73 1.57 -6.00
N THR A 49 -9.57 0.62 -6.92
CA THR A 49 -8.31 0.36 -7.64
C THR A 49 -7.89 1.56 -8.50
N ALA A 50 -8.85 2.24 -9.15
CA ALA A 50 -8.58 3.43 -9.96
C ALA A 50 -8.13 4.65 -9.12
N THR A 51 -8.61 4.75 -7.88
CA THR A 51 -8.17 5.78 -6.92
C THR A 51 -6.91 5.39 -6.17
N PHE A 52 -6.55 4.11 -6.17
CA PHE A 52 -5.33 3.63 -5.56
C PHE A 52 -4.12 4.14 -6.35
N PRO A 53 -3.07 4.65 -5.69
CA PRO A 53 -1.94 5.21 -6.40
C PRO A 53 -1.28 4.12 -7.24
N THR A 54 -0.92 4.46 -8.48
CA THR A 54 -0.25 3.53 -9.38
C THR A 54 1.04 2.99 -8.77
N ASN A 55 1.43 1.79 -9.21
CA ASN A 55 2.61 1.07 -8.74
C ASN A 55 3.84 2.00 -8.64
N GLN A 56 4.04 2.91 -9.61
CA GLN A 56 5.14 3.87 -9.62
C GLN A 56 5.15 4.86 -8.44
N VAL A 57 3.99 5.42 -8.07
CA VAL A 57 3.88 6.39 -6.96
C VAL A 57 4.06 5.69 -5.61
N LEU A 58 3.48 4.50 -5.48
CA LEU A 58 3.68 3.66 -4.29
C LEU A 58 5.13 3.21 -4.18
N TYR A 59 5.77 2.83 -5.28
CA TYR A 59 7.17 2.44 -5.31
C TYR A 59 8.06 3.55 -4.79
N GLN A 60 7.91 4.79 -5.27
CA GLN A 60 8.69 5.92 -4.77
C GLN A 60 8.43 6.20 -3.29
N THR A 61 7.17 6.13 -2.87
CA THR A 61 6.78 6.40 -1.47
C THR A 61 7.36 5.35 -0.53
N PHE A 62 7.22 4.07 -0.90
CA PHE A 62 7.68 2.95 -0.10
C PHE A 62 9.20 2.75 -0.17
N ALA A 63 9.86 3.08 -1.28
CA ALA A 63 11.31 3.08 -1.37
C ALA A 63 11.92 4.14 -0.44
N LYS A 64 11.38 5.36 -0.43
CA LYS A 64 11.78 6.41 0.52
C LYS A 64 11.54 5.97 1.97
N LEU A 65 10.40 5.32 2.23
CA LEU A 65 10.07 4.81 3.55
C LEU A 65 11.06 3.72 4.00
N ARG A 66 11.39 2.78 3.12
CA ARG A 66 12.37 1.72 3.40
C ARG A 66 13.74 2.31 3.67
N GLN A 67 14.20 3.29 2.88
CA GLN A 67 15.47 4.00 3.13
C GLN A 67 15.50 4.74 4.46
N LYS A 68 14.34 5.26 4.92
CA LYS A 68 14.23 5.92 6.22
C LYS A 68 14.25 4.92 7.39
N HIS A 69 13.72 3.71 7.19
CA HIS A 69 13.53 2.70 8.22
C HIS A 69 14.61 1.61 8.26
N LEU A 70 15.29 1.32 7.15
CA LEU A 70 16.55 0.60 7.17
C LEU A 70 17.65 1.63 7.51
N PRO A 71 18.19 1.68 8.74
CA PRO A 71 19.46 2.34 8.93
C PRO A 71 20.46 1.67 7.98
N ALA A 72 21.23 2.47 7.25
CA ALA A 72 22.36 1.96 6.48
C ALA A 72 23.15 1.03 7.40
N LEU A 73 23.18 -0.26 7.05
CA LEU A 73 24.06 -1.21 7.73
C LEU A 73 25.47 -0.60 7.71
N PRO A 74 26.13 -0.46 8.87
CA PRO A 74 27.45 0.15 8.98
C PRO A 74 28.51 -0.59 8.15
#